data_AF-A0A1H3Y5S9-F1
#
_entry.id   AF-A0A1H3Y5S9-F1
#
_cell.length_a   1.000
_cell.length_b   1.000
_cell.length_c   1.000
_cell.angle_alpha   90.00
_cell.angle_beta   90.00
_cell.angle_gamma   90.00
#
_symmetry.space_group_name_H-M   'P 1'
#
loop_
_entity.id
_entity.type
_entity.pdbx_description
1 polymer ?
#
loop_
_entity_poly.entity_id
_entity_poly.type
_entity_poly.pdbx_seq_one_letter_code
_entity_poly.pdbx_strand_id
1 'polypeptide(L)'
;MAQYSCLMNPPGGRRRRIILATICAVLILALGLGIGRALPRHLKPSERVAPRSEDVPAALRVETVFRTNPADKLVALTFDDGPDERWTPKVLDILAKHRAKATFFVIGSAVKNCRILSPVKPGRATK
;
A
#
# COMPACT_ATOMS: atom_id res chain seq x y z
N MET A 1 -56.52 10.94 56.37
CA MET A 1 -55.12 11.39 56.56
C MET A 1 -54.25 10.14 56.62
N ALA A 2 -53.22 10.04 55.75
CA ALA A 2 -51.94 9.29 55.88
C ALA A 2 -51.95 7.95 56.67
N GLN A 3 -51.46 6.79 56.20
CA GLN A 3 -50.25 6.49 55.41
C GLN A 3 -50.24 4.97 55.17
N TYR A 4 -50.35 4.52 53.91
CA TYR A 4 -49.91 3.18 53.49
C TYR A 4 -48.98 3.36 52.29
N SER A 5 -47.82 3.93 52.55
CA SER A 5 -46.73 4.08 51.58
C SER A 5 -45.42 3.91 52.31
N CYS A 6 -45.23 2.73 52.89
CA CYS A 6 -43.93 2.26 53.25
C CYS A 6 -43.98 0.76 53.07
N LEU A 7 -43.34 0.29 52.00
CA LEU A 7 -42.55 -0.94 51.93
C LEU A 7 -42.27 -1.23 50.46
N MET A 8 -41.01 -1.55 50.18
CA MET A 8 -40.43 -1.95 48.89
C MET A 8 -39.78 -0.86 48.03
N ASN A 9 -38.71 -0.27 48.58
CA ASN A 9 -37.54 0.09 47.77
C ASN A 9 -36.37 -0.79 48.26
N PRO A 10 -35.87 -1.77 47.49
CA PRO A 10 -34.81 -2.65 47.97
C PRO A 10 -33.50 -1.86 48.17
N PRO A 11 -32.81 -2.01 49.31
CA PRO A 11 -31.55 -1.33 49.57
C PRO A 11 -30.44 -1.99 48.74
N GLY A 12 -30.26 -1.52 47.51
CA GLY A 12 -29.23 -2.08 46.61
C GLY A 12 -29.00 -1.32 45.30
N GLY A 13 -29.87 -0.38 44.94
CA GLY A 13 -29.85 0.28 43.64
C GLY A 13 -28.59 1.09 43.35
N ARG A 14 -28.03 1.81 44.33
CA ARG A 14 -26.86 2.68 44.10
C ARG A 14 -25.58 1.89 43.85
N ARG A 15 -25.33 0.85 44.65
CA ARG A 15 -24.16 -0.04 44.47
C ARG A 15 -24.26 -0.84 43.17
N ARG A 16 -25.44 -1.36 42.84
CA ARG A 16 -25.67 -2.05 41.56
C ARG A 16 -25.48 -1.13 40.36
N ARG A 17 -25.96 0.12 40.43
CA ARG A 17 -25.77 1.12 39.36
C ARG A 17 -24.30 1.50 39.17
N ILE A 18 -23.54 1.67 40.26
CA ILE A 18 -22.10 1.96 40.19
C ILE A 18 -21.34 0.77 39.56
N ILE A 19 -21.60 -0.45 40.02
CA ILE A 19 -20.97 -1.66 39.49
C ILE A 19 -21.29 -1.84 38.00
N LEU A 20 -22.55 -1.61 37.60
CA LEU A 20 -22.95 -1.72 36.19
C LEU A 20 -22.29 -0.65 35.32
N ALA A 21 -22.21 0.59 35.82
CA ALA A 21 -21.57 1.70 35.13
C ALA A 21 -20.05 1.48 34.96
N THR A 22 -19.37 0.94 35.97
CA THR A 22 -17.93 0.62 35.88
C THR A 22 -17.68 -0.53 34.91
N ILE A 23 -18.50 -1.58 34.93
CA ILE A 23 -18.39 -2.69 33.95
C ILE A 23 -18.60 -2.17 32.53
N CYS A 24 -19.64 -1.36 32.28
CA CYS A 24 -19.87 -0.75 30.97
C CYS A 24 -18.71 0.13 30.52
N ALA A 25 -18.15 0.97 31.40
CA ALA A 25 -17.02 1.83 31.07
C ALA A 25 -15.76 1.03 30.70
N VAL A 26 -15.47 -0.05 31.43
CA VAL A 26 -14.33 -0.93 31.14
C VAL A 26 -14.53 -1.67 29.80
N LEU A 27 -15.74 -2.14 29.51
CA LEU A 27 -16.06 -2.78 28.23
C LEU A 27 -15.93 -1.82 27.05
N ILE A 28 -16.44 -0.58 27.19
CA ILE A 28 -16.31 0.46 26.16
C ILE A 28 -14.84 0.82 25.91
N LEU A 29 -14.04 0.94 26.98
CA LEU A 29 -12.61 1.24 26.87
C LEU A 29 -11.85 0.09 26.19
N ALA A 30 -12.13 -1.16 26.58
CA ALA A 30 -11.50 -2.35 25.99
C ALA A 30 -11.86 -2.53 24.50
N LEU A 31 -13.12 -2.28 24.14
CA LEU A 31 -13.56 -2.28 22.74
C LEU A 31 -12.92 -1.13 21.95
N GLY A 32 -12.88 0.07 22.51
CA GLY A 32 -12.26 1.25 21.87
C GLY A 32 -10.77 1.11 21.60
N LEU A 33 -10.02 0.48 22.51
CA LEU A 33 -8.58 0.18 22.36
C LEU A 33 -8.31 -0.87 21.26
N GLY A 34 -9.25 -1.81 21.04
CA GLY A 34 -9.12 -2.86 20.04
C GLY A 34 -9.49 -2.42 18.61
N ILE A 35 -10.49 -1.53 18.47
CA ILE A 35 -11.04 -1.16 17.16
C ILE A 35 -10.06 -0.33 16.32
N GLY A 36 -9.25 0.55 16.94
CA GLY A 36 -8.31 1.42 16.22
C GLY A 36 -7.13 0.71 15.52
N ARG A 37 -6.82 -0.53 15.92
CA ARG A 37 -5.70 -1.32 15.36
C ARG A 37 -6.13 -2.31 14.29
N ALA A 38 -7.42 -2.68 14.26
CA ALA A 38 -7.94 -3.76 13.41
C ALA A 38 -8.63 -3.28 12.14
N LEU A 39 -8.80 -1.97 11.93
CA LEU A 39 -9.30 -1.44 10.66
C LEU A 39 -8.20 -1.58 9.59
N PRO A 40 -8.44 -2.36 8.51
CA PRO A 40 -7.51 -2.41 7.41
C PRO A 40 -7.40 -1.01 6.82
N ARG A 41 -6.22 -0.40 6.96
CA ARG A 41 -5.87 0.82 6.24
C ARG A 41 -5.69 0.43 4.78
N HIS A 42 -6.80 0.34 4.05
CA HIS A 42 -6.77 0.21 2.61
C HIS A 42 -6.26 1.54 2.05
N LEU A 43 -4.94 1.70 2.04
CA LEU A 43 -4.28 2.87 1.48
C LEU A 43 -4.69 2.99 0.01
N LYS A 44 -4.91 4.21 -0.45
CA LYS A 44 -5.18 4.44 -1.88
C LYS A 44 -3.97 3.96 -2.69
N PRO A 45 -4.14 3.45 -3.92
CA PRO A 45 -3.02 2.95 -4.74
C PRO A 45 -1.85 3.94 -4.86
N SER A 46 -2.12 5.24 -4.88
CA SER A 46 -1.11 6.31 -4.92
C SER A 46 -0.36 6.57 -3.62
N GLU A 47 -0.82 6.00 -2.50
CA GLU A 47 -0.23 6.15 -1.16
C GLU A 47 0.53 4.90 -0.73
N ARG A 48 0.51 3.83 -1.53
CA ARG A 48 1.39 2.66 -1.38
C ARG A 48 2.81 3.02 -1.83
N VAL A 49 3.46 3.89 -1.08
CA VAL A 49 4.91 4.08 -1.16
C VAL A 49 5.53 3.10 -0.17
N ALA A 50 6.47 2.27 -0.61
CA ALA A 50 7.24 1.41 0.30
C ALA A 50 7.80 2.29 1.43
N PRO A 51 7.73 1.87 2.71
CA PRO A 51 8.25 2.67 3.80
C PRO A 51 9.69 3.08 3.48
N ARG A 52 9.97 4.38 3.61
CA ARG A 52 11.32 4.90 3.41
C ARG A 52 12.19 4.16 4.42
N SER A 53 13.24 3.49 3.96
CA SER A 53 14.08 2.70 4.85
C SER A 53 14.97 3.66 5.66
N GLU A 54 14.43 4.23 6.73
CA GLU A 54 15.18 5.15 7.58
C GLU A 54 16.45 4.48 8.16
N ASP A 55 16.40 3.16 8.38
CA ASP A 55 17.46 2.35 9.00
C ASP A 55 18.51 1.78 8.02
N VAL A 56 18.43 2.08 6.72
CA VAL A 56 19.42 1.58 5.74
C VAL A 56 20.63 2.53 5.69
N PRO A 57 21.87 2.01 5.86
CA PRO A 57 23.09 2.80 5.73
C PRO A 57 23.10 3.60 4.43
N ALA A 58 23.61 4.83 4.45
CA ALA A 58 23.60 5.72 3.28
C ALA A 58 24.19 5.06 2.01
N ALA A 59 25.22 4.22 2.18
CA ALA A 59 25.86 3.47 1.10
C ALA A 59 24.94 2.43 0.40
N LEU A 60 23.85 2.01 1.05
CA LEU A 60 22.87 1.05 0.54
C LEU A 60 21.52 1.71 0.22
N ARG A 61 21.42 3.04 0.35
CA ARG A 61 20.20 3.77 0.00
C ARG A 61 20.08 3.82 -1.51
N VAL A 62 19.07 3.10 -2.03
CA VAL A 62 18.62 3.26 -3.40
C VAL A 62 17.68 4.45 -3.44
N GLU A 63 18.05 5.49 -4.18
CA GLU A 63 17.10 6.57 -4.50
C GLU A 63 16.00 5.98 -5.37
N THR A 64 14.80 5.85 -4.81
CA THR A 64 13.66 5.30 -5.53
C THR A 64 12.83 6.45 -6.09
N VAL A 65 12.82 6.60 -7.41
CA VAL A 65 12.02 7.61 -8.10
C VAL A 65 10.68 7.00 -8.50
N PHE A 66 9.62 7.33 -7.74
CA PHE A 66 8.25 6.92 -8.06
C PHE A 66 7.51 7.91 -8.95
N ARG A 67 7.93 9.18 -8.94
CA ARG A 67 7.37 10.26 -9.74
C ARG A 67 8.43 11.33 -9.98
N THR A 68 8.36 11.98 -11.13
CA THR A 68 9.16 13.18 -11.43
C THR A 68 8.42 14.43 -10.94
N ASN A 69 8.99 15.61 -11.20
CA ASN A 69 8.31 16.88 -10.93
C ASN A 69 6.98 16.96 -11.74
N PRO A 70 5.81 17.16 -11.09
CA PRO A 70 4.53 17.23 -11.79
C PRO A 70 4.38 18.43 -12.75
N ALA A 71 5.20 19.48 -12.57
CA ALA A 71 5.21 20.62 -13.49
C ALA A 71 5.83 20.27 -14.85
N ASP A 72 6.68 19.24 -14.90
CA ASP A 72 7.28 18.76 -16.13
C ASP A 72 6.23 17.93 -16.89
N LYS A 73 6.03 18.23 -18.17
CA LYS A 73 5.10 17.47 -19.04
C LYS A 73 5.75 16.17 -19.52
N LEU A 74 6.17 15.32 -18.60
CA LEU A 74 6.88 14.08 -18.85
C LEU A 74 6.07 12.87 -18.40
N VAL A 75 6.24 11.76 -19.12
CA VAL A 75 5.70 10.45 -18.77
C VAL A 75 6.81 9.41 -18.95
N ALA A 76 6.95 8.51 -17.98
CA ALA A 76 7.79 7.33 -18.10
C ALA A 76 6.93 6.14 -18.50
N LEU A 77 7.28 5.46 -19.59
CA LEU A 77 6.61 4.24 -20.05
C LEU A 77 7.39 3.02 -19.56
N THR A 78 6.71 2.15 -18.82
CA THR A 78 7.26 0.88 -18.33
C THR A 78 6.33 -0.27 -18.69
N PHE A 79 6.88 -1.43 -19.03
CA PHE A 79 6.13 -2.64 -19.34
C PHE A 79 6.67 -3.80 -18.52
N ASP A 80 5.78 -4.49 -17.81
CA ASP A 80 6.10 -5.65 -16.97
C ASP A 80 5.80 -6.96 -17.73
N ASP A 81 6.37 -8.07 -17.24
CA ASP A 81 6.05 -9.44 -17.63
C ASP A 81 6.33 -9.86 -19.09
N GLY A 82 7.14 -9.09 -19.82
CA GLY A 82 7.56 -9.43 -21.19
C GLY A 82 8.82 -10.30 -21.28
N PRO A 83 9.29 -10.63 -22.50
CA PRO A 83 8.67 -10.34 -23.80
C PRO A 83 7.57 -11.34 -24.17
N ASP A 84 6.43 -10.83 -24.64
CA ASP A 84 5.33 -11.62 -25.21
C ASP A 84 5.46 -11.66 -26.74
N GLU A 85 5.36 -12.86 -27.33
CA GLU A 85 5.59 -13.07 -28.76
C GLU A 85 4.59 -12.33 -29.66
N ARG A 86 3.36 -12.11 -29.18
CA ARG A 86 2.27 -11.51 -29.96
C ARG A 86 2.19 -10.00 -29.78
N TRP A 87 2.46 -9.52 -28.57
CA TRP A 87 2.21 -8.13 -28.18
C TRP A 87 3.46 -7.26 -28.17
N THR A 88 4.59 -7.78 -27.68
CA THR A 88 5.82 -6.98 -27.58
C THR A 88 6.26 -6.41 -28.93
N PRO A 89 6.23 -7.14 -30.07
CA PRO A 89 6.60 -6.56 -31.36
C PRO A 89 5.72 -5.36 -31.76
N LYS A 90 4.42 -5.45 -31.51
CA LYS A 90 3.47 -4.37 -31.84
C LYS A 90 3.70 -3.12 -31.00
N VAL A 91 4.02 -3.32 -29.71
CA VAL A 91 4.37 -2.20 -28.81
C VAL A 91 5.68 -1.56 -29.29
N LEU A 92 6.68 -2.35 -29.65
CA LEU A 92 7.96 -1.85 -30.18
C LEU A 92 7.79 -1.04 -31.47
N ASP A 93 6.93 -1.50 -32.39
CA ASP A 93 6.62 -0.78 -33.63
C ASP A 93 5.99 0.60 -33.35
N ILE A 94 5.07 0.67 -32.38
CA ILE A 94 4.45 1.93 -31.96
C ILE A 94 5.48 2.86 -31.33
N LEU A 95 6.29 2.36 -30.40
CA LEU A 95 7.35 3.15 -29.76
C LEU A 95 8.34 3.69 -30.81
N ALA A 96 8.74 2.86 -31.78
CA ALA A 96 9.63 3.25 -32.86
C ALA A 96 9.00 4.33 -33.76
N LYS A 97 7.72 4.17 -34.15
CA LYS A 97 6.98 5.16 -34.94
C LYS A 97 6.97 6.55 -34.28
N HIS A 98 6.85 6.58 -32.95
CA HIS A 98 6.84 7.83 -32.18
C HIS A 98 8.22 8.26 -31.69
N ARG A 99 9.29 7.52 -32.01
CA ARG A 99 10.65 7.73 -31.47
C ARG A 99 10.66 7.81 -29.93
N ALA A 100 9.74 7.11 -29.30
CA ALA A 100 9.59 7.07 -27.85
C ALA A 100 10.50 6.01 -27.25
N LYS A 101 11.00 6.27 -26.05
CA LYS A 101 11.76 5.30 -25.25
C LYS A 101 10.86 4.74 -24.14
N ALA A 102 11.07 3.48 -23.80
CA ALA A 102 10.40 2.81 -22.70
C ALA A 102 11.33 1.80 -22.03
N THR A 103 11.03 1.45 -20.78
CA THR A 103 11.74 0.40 -20.03
C THR A 103 10.89 -0.87 -20.00
N PHE A 104 11.51 -2.01 -20.24
CA PHE A 104 10.86 -3.33 -20.16
C PHE A 104 11.45 -4.13 -19.00
N PHE A 105 10.62 -4.48 -18.04
CA PHE A 105 10.97 -5.40 -16.95
C PHE A 105 10.59 -6.81 -17.37
N VAL A 106 11.59 -7.57 -17.79
CA VAL A 106 11.39 -8.88 -18.43
C VAL A 106 11.49 -10.03 -17.43
N ILE A 107 10.70 -11.07 -17.64
CA ILE A 107 10.80 -12.32 -16.87
C ILE A 107 11.89 -13.18 -17.49
N GLY A 108 12.86 -13.61 -16.68
CA GLY A 108 14.00 -14.40 -17.17
C GLY A 108 13.61 -15.68 -17.93
N SER A 109 12.52 -16.36 -17.55
CA SER A 109 12.02 -17.54 -18.27
C SER A 109 11.49 -17.21 -19.68
N ALA A 110 10.86 -16.04 -19.86
CA ALA A 110 10.38 -15.58 -21.15
C ALA A 110 11.54 -15.20 -22.11
N VAL A 111 12.71 -14.86 -21.57
CA VAL A 111 13.89 -14.47 -22.37
C VAL A 111 14.63 -15.66 -22.97
N LYS A 112 14.68 -16.82 -22.29
CA LYS A 112 15.60 -17.94 -22.63
C LYS A 112 15.56 -18.37 -24.09
N ASN A 113 14.38 -18.35 -24.72
CA ASN A 113 14.18 -18.70 -26.12
C ASN A 113 13.52 -17.58 -26.94
N CYS A 114 13.59 -16.34 -26.45
CA CYS A 114 12.94 -15.21 -27.09
C CYS A 114 13.69 -14.79 -28.35
N ARG A 115 12.97 -14.65 -29.47
CA ARG A 115 13.53 -14.11 -30.72
C ARG A 115 13.46 -12.58 -30.83
N ILE A 116 12.70 -11.95 -29.94
CA ILE A 116 12.48 -10.49 -29.94
C ILE A 116 13.67 -9.77 -29.32
N LEU A 117 14.29 -10.36 -28.30
CA LEU A 117 15.44 -9.79 -27.62
C LEU A 117 16.74 -10.38 -28.18
N SER A 118 17.64 -9.51 -28.60
CA SER A 118 19.03 -9.88 -28.84
C SER A 118 19.88 -9.59 -27.60
N PRO A 119 20.94 -10.38 -27.33
CA PRO A 119 21.91 -10.03 -26.29
C PRO A 119 22.38 -8.60 -26.48
N VAL A 120 22.30 -7.80 -25.41
CA VAL A 120 22.87 -6.45 -25.40
C VAL A 120 24.37 -6.62 -25.60
N LYS A 121 24.90 -6.11 -26.72
CA LYS A 121 26.35 -6.04 -26.89
C LYS A 121 26.91 -5.22 -25.73
N PRO A 122 27.92 -5.70 -24.99
CA PRO A 122 28.51 -4.90 -23.93
C PRO A 122 28.92 -3.56 -24.54
N GLY A 123 28.31 -2.48 -24.05
CA GLY A 123 28.64 -1.14 -24.52
C GLY A 123 30.13 -0.91 -24.26
N ARG A 124 30.86 -0.43 -25.27
CA ARG A 124 32.18 0.17 -25.04
C ARG A 124 31.93 1.25 -24.01
N ALA A 125 32.42 1.05 -22.78
CA ALA A 125 32.34 2.04 -21.73
C ALA A 125 33.05 3.29 -22.24
N THR A 126 32.28 4.28 -22.66
CA THR A 126 32.79 5.61 -22.94
C THR A 126 33.04 6.24 -21.57
N LYS A 127 34.30 6.27 -21.17
CA LYS A 127 34.80 7.22 -20.16
C LYS A 127 34.73 8.63 -20.72
#